data_AF-A0A9E2PPP0-F1
#
_entry.id   AF-A0A9E2PPP0-F1
#
_cell.length_a   1.000
_cell.length_b   1.000
_cell.length_c   1.000
_cell.angle_alpha   90.00
_cell.angle_beta   90.00
_cell.angle_gamma   90.00
#
_symmetry.space_group_name_H-M   'P 1'
#
loop_
_entity.id
_entity.type
_entity.pdbx_description
1 polymer ?
#
loop_
_entity_poly.entity_id
_entity_poly.type
_entity_poly.pdbx_seq_one_letter_code
_entity_poly.pdbx_strand_id
1 'polypeptide(L)'
;MKTMMFYLPENRRIGNRRALNEGVRDIARHGFESILLQIRDTAFQMDDPPVIRSVELVTREAHRLGLKLVLGFVTTNCRPWSTSFFKRHPEEGDFYARRAEGEIRAGRLTASTPCAGSINSDDIVRVAAAFRSTTRGIVRLRSFAATFTAERQTWLDDTTDWHCAPENTVRVTGTVRGQADGPVVLYVTFRVSEPDYESPRVSRYLDRLLEKYRHIPLDGVAWDEPGFHGVSSVGGWNRYKVSVPFLRRFQKENGYDLCDRLPWLDEDQGAESRRVRHDYFRSLNQALFDAQSRFVAKSRRLFGK
;
A
#
# COMPACT_ATOMS: atom_id res chain seq x y z
N MET A 1 22.77 26.30 7.49
CA MET A 1 21.71 25.27 7.45
C MET A 1 21.76 24.65 6.06
N LYS A 2 21.91 23.33 5.93
CA LYS A 2 21.97 22.68 4.61
C LYS A 2 20.57 22.66 4.00
N THR A 3 20.42 23.17 2.78
CA THR A 3 19.12 23.23 2.08
C THR A 3 19.01 22.10 1.05
N MET A 4 17.79 21.56 0.92
CA MET A 4 17.47 20.49 -0.02
C MET A 4 16.29 20.90 -0.90
N MET A 5 16.34 20.56 -2.18
CA MET A 5 15.22 20.73 -3.10
C MET A 5 14.70 19.36 -3.58
N PHE A 6 13.38 19.20 -3.58
CA PHE A 6 12.72 18.08 -4.26
C PHE A 6 12.73 18.33 -5.76
N TYR A 7 13.31 17.40 -6.52
CA TYR A 7 13.29 17.48 -7.97
C TYR A 7 12.45 16.33 -8.56
N LEU A 8 11.35 16.70 -9.20
CA LEU A 8 10.33 15.78 -9.74
C LEU A 8 10.29 15.88 -11.27
N PRO A 9 11.19 15.20 -12.01
CA PRO A 9 11.14 15.24 -13.47
C PRO A 9 9.89 14.52 -13.99
N GLU A 10 8.98 15.31 -14.57
CA GLU A 10 7.81 14.83 -15.30
C GLU A 10 8.17 14.05 -16.58
N ASN A 11 7.17 13.37 -17.16
CA ASN A 11 7.30 12.55 -18.37
C ASN A 11 8.19 13.13 -19.49
N ARG A 12 7.99 14.40 -19.84
CA ARG A 12 8.69 15.06 -20.95
C ARG A 12 10.19 15.30 -20.68
N ARG A 13 10.60 15.22 -19.41
CA ARG A 13 11.98 15.43 -18.98
C ARG A 13 12.77 14.12 -18.88
N ILE A 14 12.10 12.99 -18.68
CA ILE A 14 12.77 11.69 -18.64
C ILE A 14 13.44 11.41 -20.00
N GLY A 15 14.75 11.16 -19.99
CA GLY A 15 15.57 10.98 -21.18
C GLY A 15 15.99 12.28 -21.88
N ASN A 16 15.45 13.44 -21.50
CA ASN A 16 15.80 14.73 -22.08
C ASN A 16 16.98 15.37 -21.33
N ARG A 17 18.20 15.11 -21.80
CA ARG A 17 19.45 15.60 -21.18
C ARG A 17 19.47 17.12 -20.95
N ARG A 18 19.00 17.91 -21.93
CA ARG A 18 19.02 19.37 -21.83
C ARG A 18 18.11 19.84 -20.68
N ALA A 19 16.86 19.41 -20.69
CA ALA A 19 15.88 19.80 -19.67
C ALA A 19 16.29 19.34 -18.26
N LEU A 20 16.84 18.12 -18.14
CA LEU A 20 17.33 17.61 -16.87
C LEU A 20 18.47 18.47 -16.31
N ASN A 21 19.47 18.77 -17.14
CA ASN A 21 20.62 19.58 -16.73
C ASN A 21 20.23 21.02 -16.41
N GLU A 22 19.32 21.62 -17.18
CA GLU A 22 18.78 22.96 -16.90
C GLU A 22 18.09 22.99 -15.53
N GLY A 23 17.31 21.96 -15.18
CA GLY A 23 16.71 21.85 -13.84
C GLY A 23 17.73 21.79 -12.71
N VAL A 24 18.79 20.99 -12.84
CA VAL A 24 19.85 20.92 -11.81
C VAL A 24 20.60 22.25 -11.68
N ARG A 25 20.91 22.89 -12.80
CA ARG A 25 21.55 24.22 -12.80
C ARG A 25 20.68 25.27 -12.15
N ASP A 26 19.37 25.21 -12.37
CA ASP A 26 18.42 26.11 -11.75
C ASP A 26 18.44 25.95 -10.23
N ILE A 27 18.39 24.71 -9.73
CA ILE A 27 18.51 24.41 -8.30
C ILE A 27 19.83 24.94 -7.72
N ALA A 28 20.96 24.70 -8.40
CA ALA A 28 22.27 25.18 -7.95
C ALA A 28 22.34 26.73 -7.90
N ARG A 29 21.79 27.42 -8.91
CA ARG A 29 21.77 28.89 -8.97
C ARG A 29 20.99 29.53 -7.82
N HIS A 30 19.99 28.82 -7.28
CA HIS A 30 19.21 29.27 -6.13
C HIS A 30 19.84 28.90 -4.77
N GLY A 31 21.08 28.40 -4.76
CA GLY A 31 21.84 28.18 -3.53
C GLY A 31 21.43 26.94 -2.72
N PHE A 32 20.74 25.97 -3.34
CA PHE A 32 20.51 24.67 -2.71
C PHE A 32 21.80 23.86 -2.64
N GLU A 33 21.98 23.07 -1.59
CA GLU A 33 23.17 22.21 -1.43
C GLU A 33 22.92 20.76 -1.86
N SER A 34 21.65 20.36 -1.95
CA SER A 34 21.27 18.98 -2.21
C SER A 34 19.95 18.84 -2.97
N ILE A 35 19.82 17.72 -3.69
CA ILE A 35 18.63 17.34 -4.43
C ILE A 35 18.11 16.01 -3.86
N LEU A 36 16.82 15.96 -3.55
CA LEU A 36 16.06 14.72 -3.45
C LEU A 36 15.35 14.48 -4.79
N LEU A 37 15.90 13.60 -5.61
CA LEU A 37 15.35 13.25 -6.91
C LEU A 37 14.29 12.18 -6.74
N GLN A 38 13.02 12.47 -7.04
CA GLN A 38 11.96 11.46 -7.06
C GLN A 38 11.35 11.38 -8.46
N ILE A 39 11.27 10.15 -9.00
CA ILE A 39 10.59 9.88 -10.27
C ILE A 39 9.13 9.58 -9.95
N ARG A 40 8.24 10.55 -10.20
CA ARG A 40 6.82 10.49 -9.84
C ARG A 40 5.96 11.02 -10.98
N ASP A 41 4.74 10.49 -11.09
CA ASP A 41 3.75 10.88 -12.10
C ASP A 41 4.30 10.79 -13.55
N THR A 42 5.08 9.72 -13.79
CA THR A 42 5.58 9.40 -15.12
C THR A 42 5.00 8.08 -15.63
N ALA A 43 5.01 7.88 -16.94
CA ALA A 43 4.67 6.62 -17.62
C ALA A 43 5.79 5.59 -17.53
N PHE A 44 6.99 6.02 -17.08
CA PHE A 44 8.14 5.16 -16.91
C PHE A 44 8.19 4.59 -15.49
N GLN A 45 8.70 3.38 -15.37
CA GLN A 45 9.00 2.74 -14.10
C GLN A 45 10.43 3.07 -13.64
N MET A 46 10.65 3.01 -12.33
CA MET A 46 11.98 3.12 -11.71
C MET A 46 13.01 2.14 -12.27
N ASP A 47 12.58 1.09 -12.96
CA ASP A 47 13.47 0.05 -13.48
C ASP A 47 13.66 0.11 -15.01
N ASP A 48 13.09 1.14 -15.65
CA ASP A 48 13.19 1.42 -17.07
C ASP A 48 14.53 2.07 -17.45
N PRO A 49 15.14 1.68 -18.58
CA PRO A 49 16.42 2.26 -19.01
C PRO A 49 16.43 3.80 -19.16
N PRO A 50 15.39 4.47 -19.70
CA PRO A 50 15.34 5.93 -19.73
C PRO A 50 15.40 6.59 -18.35
N VAL A 51 14.80 5.98 -17.33
CA VAL A 51 14.82 6.49 -15.95
C VAL A 51 16.20 6.35 -15.36
N ILE A 52 16.81 5.16 -15.46
CA ILE A 52 18.17 4.91 -14.94
C ILE A 52 19.18 5.89 -15.57
N ARG A 53 19.11 6.10 -16.89
CA ARG A 53 19.95 7.10 -17.58
C ARG A 53 19.68 8.53 -17.12
N SER A 54 18.43 8.87 -16.83
CA SER A 54 18.06 10.20 -16.32
C SER A 54 18.64 10.43 -14.94
N VAL A 55 18.55 9.44 -14.04
CA VAL A 55 19.20 9.51 -12.72
C VAL A 55 20.69 9.71 -12.88
N GLU A 56 21.36 8.93 -13.73
CA GLU A 56 22.81 9.09 -13.99
C GLU A 56 23.17 10.50 -14.50
N LEU A 57 22.37 11.06 -15.42
CA LEU A 57 22.58 12.42 -15.93
C LEU A 57 22.44 13.48 -14.84
N VAL A 58 21.38 13.39 -14.04
CA VAL A 58 21.13 14.33 -12.93
C VAL A 58 22.22 14.19 -11.87
N THR A 59 22.64 12.98 -11.50
CA THR A 59 23.76 12.75 -10.55
C THR A 59 25.04 13.41 -11.04
N ARG A 60 25.43 13.19 -12.30
CA ARG A 60 26.66 13.77 -12.86
C ARG A 60 26.62 15.30 -12.87
N GLU A 61 25.50 15.88 -13.28
CA GLU A 61 25.37 17.34 -13.31
C GLU A 61 25.33 17.94 -11.90
N ALA A 62 24.66 17.27 -10.95
CA ALA A 62 24.63 17.67 -9.55
C ALA A 62 26.04 17.70 -8.97
N HIS A 63 26.81 16.62 -9.14
CA HIS A 63 28.19 16.53 -8.68
C HIS A 63 29.11 17.56 -9.33
N ARG A 64 28.96 17.80 -10.64
CA ARG A 64 29.71 18.85 -11.36
C ARG A 64 29.47 20.24 -10.77
N LEU A 65 28.29 20.48 -10.22
CA LEU A 65 27.88 21.74 -9.59
C LEU A 65 28.11 21.76 -8.07
N GLY A 66 28.72 20.72 -7.50
CA GLY A 66 28.97 20.62 -6.06
C GLY A 66 27.75 20.24 -5.20
N LEU A 67 26.65 19.82 -5.82
CA LEU A 67 25.44 19.38 -5.14
C LEU A 67 25.54 17.91 -4.70
N LYS A 68 24.85 17.57 -3.61
CA LYS A 68 24.58 16.19 -3.21
C LYS A 68 23.29 15.69 -3.84
N LEU A 69 23.24 14.41 -4.22
CA LEU A 69 22.03 13.81 -4.77
C LEU A 69 21.57 12.55 -4.02
N VAL A 70 20.37 12.63 -3.46
CA VAL A 70 19.65 11.50 -2.86
C VAL A 70 18.58 11.04 -3.85
N LEU A 71 18.57 9.75 -4.20
CA LEU A 71 17.51 9.17 -5.02
C LEU A 71 16.35 8.70 -4.12
N GLY A 72 15.18 9.29 -4.28
CA GLY A 72 13.95 8.84 -3.65
C GLY A 72 13.35 7.66 -4.42
N PHE A 73 13.28 6.51 -3.76
CA PHE A 73 12.59 5.33 -4.22
C PHE A 73 11.11 5.45 -3.88
N VAL A 74 10.28 5.42 -4.91
CA VAL A 74 8.84 5.33 -4.78
C VAL A 74 8.40 4.04 -5.43
N THR A 75 8.07 3.06 -4.60
CA THR A 75 7.76 1.68 -5.03
C THR A 75 6.44 1.60 -5.82
N THR A 76 5.58 2.62 -5.70
CA THR A 76 4.18 2.56 -6.17
C THR A 76 3.70 3.75 -6.99
N ASN A 77 4.48 4.82 -7.11
CA ASN A 77 3.99 6.13 -7.60
C ASN A 77 4.44 6.51 -9.02
N CYS A 78 4.96 5.53 -9.77
CA CYS A 78 5.14 5.60 -11.22
C CYS A 78 3.86 5.11 -11.96
N ARG A 79 2.68 5.69 -11.66
CA ARG A 79 1.33 5.38 -12.23
C ARG A 79 0.89 3.90 -12.22
N PRO A 80 -0.43 3.60 -12.32
CA PRO A 80 -1.04 2.45 -11.65
C PRO A 80 -0.66 1.17 -12.38
N TRP A 81 -0.22 0.12 -11.64
CA TRP A 81 -0.35 -1.35 -11.83
C TRP A 81 -0.40 -1.98 -13.24
N SER A 82 -0.25 -1.22 -14.31
CA SER A 82 -0.60 -1.57 -15.68
C SER A 82 0.64 -1.95 -16.47
N THR A 83 1.83 -1.63 -15.95
CA THR A 83 3.14 -1.98 -16.51
C THR A 83 4.15 -2.51 -15.47
N SER A 84 3.79 -2.57 -14.17
CA SER A 84 4.73 -2.85 -13.07
C SER A 84 4.82 -4.33 -12.68
N PHE A 85 5.81 -4.67 -11.84
CA PHE A 85 5.97 -5.99 -11.17
C PHE A 85 4.64 -6.52 -10.61
N PHE A 86 3.81 -5.63 -10.06
CA PHE A 86 2.55 -5.97 -9.41
C PHE A 86 1.44 -6.39 -10.38
N LYS A 87 1.50 -6.01 -11.66
CA LYS A 87 0.60 -6.58 -12.68
C LYS A 87 0.81 -8.07 -12.88
N ARG A 88 2.09 -8.48 -12.90
CA ARG A 88 2.51 -9.86 -13.13
C ARG A 88 2.37 -10.71 -11.88
N HIS A 89 2.34 -10.06 -10.73
CA HIS A 89 2.28 -10.69 -9.43
C HIS A 89 1.26 -10.00 -8.51
N PRO A 90 -0.03 -9.98 -8.90
CA PRO A 90 -1.05 -9.28 -8.13
C PRO A 90 -1.28 -9.88 -6.74
N GLU A 91 -0.90 -11.14 -6.54
CA GLU A 91 -0.87 -11.82 -5.25
C GLU A 91 0.16 -11.24 -4.25
N GLU A 92 1.13 -10.47 -4.76
CA GLU A 92 2.18 -9.84 -3.96
C GLU A 92 1.82 -8.40 -3.55
N GLY A 93 0.63 -7.94 -3.95
CA GLY A 93 0.03 -6.72 -3.44
C GLY A 93 -0.35 -6.85 -1.97
N ASP A 94 -0.56 -5.70 -1.36
CA ASP A 94 -1.15 -5.61 -0.05
C ASP A 94 -2.68 -5.71 -0.15
N PHE A 95 -3.27 -6.21 0.93
CA PHE A 95 -4.70 -6.42 1.06
C PHE A 95 -5.13 -5.93 2.43
N TYR A 96 -6.23 -5.19 2.48
CA TYR A 96 -6.89 -4.87 3.75
C TYR A 96 -8.28 -5.47 3.83
N ALA A 97 -8.70 -5.83 5.02
CA ALA A 97 -10.05 -6.19 5.39
C ALA A 97 -10.75 -4.95 5.95
N ARG A 98 -11.99 -4.75 5.55
CA ARG A 98 -12.89 -3.76 6.14
C ARG A 98 -14.17 -4.44 6.62
N ARG A 99 -14.68 -3.97 7.75
CA ARG A 99 -15.97 -4.39 8.31
C ARG A 99 -17.12 -4.03 7.36
N ALA A 100 -17.97 -4.99 7.06
CA ALA A 100 -19.25 -4.83 6.37
C ALA A 100 -20.35 -5.41 7.26
N GLU A 101 -21.46 -4.71 7.37
CA GLU A 101 -22.57 -5.12 8.23
C GLU A 101 -23.77 -5.51 7.39
N GLY A 102 -24.54 -6.46 7.89
CA GLY A 102 -25.66 -7.00 7.14
C GLY A 102 -26.47 -8.02 7.91
N GLU A 103 -27.14 -8.87 7.17
CA GLU A 103 -28.02 -9.90 7.70
C GLU A 103 -28.09 -11.15 6.83
N ILE A 104 -28.52 -12.25 7.46
CA ILE A 104 -28.99 -13.47 6.80
C ILE A 104 -30.50 -13.52 6.97
N ARG A 105 -31.24 -13.68 5.87
CA ARG A 105 -32.70 -13.91 5.86
C ARG A 105 -33.06 -15.02 4.90
N ALA A 106 -33.77 -16.05 5.38
CA ALA A 106 -34.13 -17.23 4.59
C ALA A 106 -32.93 -17.84 3.83
N GLY A 107 -31.77 -17.91 4.50
CA GLY A 107 -30.52 -18.42 3.91
C GLY A 107 -29.83 -17.49 2.90
N ARG A 108 -30.35 -16.27 2.67
CA ARG A 108 -29.72 -15.24 1.84
C ARG A 108 -28.94 -14.25 2.69
N LEU A 109 -27.65 -14.08 2.38
CA LEU A 109 -26.75 -13.10 2.98
C LEU A 109 -26.79 -11.80 2.20
N THR A 110 -26.92 -10.67 2.89
CA THR A 110 -26.73 -9.33 2.33
C THR A 110 -25.97 -8.46 3.32
N ALA A 111 -24.87 -7.83 2.89
CA ALA A 111 -24.10 -6.90 3.70
C ALA A 111 -23.56 -5.74 2.85
N SER A 112 -23.19 -4.64 3.51
CA SER A 112 -22.57 -3.49 2.85
C SER A 112 -21.46 -2.88 3.68
N THR A 113 -20.47 -2.32 3.00
CA THR A 113 -19.43 -1.50 3.62
C THR A 113 -19.17 -0.27 2.76
N PRO A 114 -18.96 0.92 3.37
CA PRO A 114 -18.44 2.04 2.62
C PRO A 114 -17.06 1.68 2.06
N CYS A 115 -16.64 2.41 1.06
CA CYS A 115 -15.42 2.19 0.31
C CYS A 115 -14.90 3.59 -0.06
N ALA A 116 -13.85 4.05 0.62
CA ALA A 116 -13.36 5.40 0.40
C ALA A 116 -12.40 5.42 -0.80
N GLY A 117 -12.63 6.33 -1.74
CA GLY A 117 -11.73 6.57 -2.87
C GLY A 117 -11.89 5.59 -4.03
N SER A 118 -11.02 5.76 -5.03
CA SER A 118 -11.01 5.21 -6.40
C SER A 118 -10.86 3.69 -6.51
N ILE A 119 -11.64 2.93 -5.76
CA ILE A 119 -11.59 1.46 -5.76
C ILE A 119 -12.47 0.98 -6.91
N ASN A 120 -11.86 0.30 -7.88
CA ASN A 120 -12.60 -0.36 -8.94
C ASN A 120 -13.15 -1.68 -8.37
N SER A 121 -14.26 -2.19 -8.90
CA SER A 121 -14.83 -3.50 -8.50
C SER A 121 -13.80 -4.64 -8.53
N ASP A 122 -12.79 -4.52 -9.40
CA ASP A 122 -11.69 -5.46 -9.58
C ASP A 122 -10.73 -5.53 -8.37
N ASP A 123 -10.85 -4.60 -7.43
CA ASP A 123 -10.07 -4.55 -6.21
C ASP A 123 -10.71 -5.37 -5.08
N ILE A 124 -11.98 -5.80 -5.20
CA ILE A 124 -12.60 -6.70 -4.21
C ILE A 124 -12.14 -8.12 -4.50
N VAL A 125 -11.58 -8.78 -3.48
CA VAL A 125 -10.91 -10.07 -3.69
C VAL A 125 -11.72 -11.21 -3.09
N ARG A 126 -12.23 -11.04 -1.87
CA ARG A 126 -12.89 -12.10 -1.08
C ARG A 126 -13.52 -11.56 0.20
N VAL A 127 -14.26 -12.39 0.92
CA VAL A 127 -14.51 -12.21 2.37
C VAL A 127 -13.38 -12.94 3.12
N ALA A 128 -12.61 -12.22 3.94
CA ALA A 128 -11.60 -12.82 4.82
C ALA A 128 -12.24 -13.64 5.95
N ALA A 129 -13.31 -13.11 6.55
CA ALA A 129 -14.04 -13.75 7.62
C ALA A 129 -15.48 -13.24 7.70
N ALA A 130 -16.38 -14.10 8.20
CA ALA A 130 -17.76 -13.78 8.45
C ALA A 130 -18.12 -14.20 9.87
N PHE A 131 -18.93 -13.39 10.53
CA PHE A 131 -19.27 -13.56 11.93
C PHE A 131 -20.75 -13.26 12.17
N ARG A 132 -21.36 -13.98 13.09
CA ARG A 132 -22.70 -13.68 13.58
C ARG A 132 -22.61 -12.97 14.90
N SER A 133 -23.36 -11.87 15.05
CA SER A 133 -23.58 -11.27 16.37
C SER A 133 -24.66 -12.06 17.11
N THR A 134 -24.37 -12.46 18.33
CA THR A 134 -25.30 -13.19 19.21
C THR A 134 -25.38 -12.48 20.56
N THR A 135 -26.39 -12.81 21.36
CA THR A 135 -26.49 -12.32 22.74
C THR A 135 -25.31 -12.74 23.63
N ARG A 136 -24.52 -13.74 23.21
CA ARG A 136 -23.33 -14.25 23.92
C ARG A 136 -22.02 -13.76 23.30
N GLY A 137 -22.07 -12.84 22.32
CA GLY A 137 -20.91 -12.31 21.62
C GLY A 137 -20.85 -12.72 20.15
N ILE A 138 -19.67 -12.62 19.55
CA ILE A 138 -19.46 -12.78 18.11
C ILE A 138 -18.94 -14.20 17.80
N VAL A 139 -19.58 -14.89 16.85
CA VAL A 139 -19.27 -16.29 16.49
C VAL A 139 -18.86 -16.37 15.01
N ARG A 140 -17.71 -16.99 14.71
CA ARG A 140 -17.22 -17.18 13.33
C ARG A 140 -18.13 -18.15 12.56
N LEU A 141 -18.54 -17.73 11.37
CA LEU A 141 -19.21 -18.60 10.39
C LEU A 141 -18.16 -19.40 9.64
N ARG A 142 -18.15 -20.73 9.83
CA ARG A 142 -17.13 -21.63 9.24
C ARG A 142 -17.42 -22.07 7.80
N SER A 143 -18.66 -21.94 7.35
CA SER A 143 -19.07 -22.34 5.99
C SER A 143 -20.08 -21.35 5.44
N PHE A 144 -19.69 -20.65 4.37
CA PHE A 144 -20.58 -19.78 3.59
C PHE A 144 -20.09 -19.69 2.15
N ALA A 145 -21.03 -19.57 1.20
CA ALA A 145 -20.72 -19.24 -0.18
C ALA A 145 -21.23 -17.82 -0.45
N ALA A 146 -20.31 -16.89 -0.63
CA ALA A 146 -20.63 -15.50 -0.93
C ALA A 146 -20.35 -15.20 -2.41
N THR A 147 -21.24 -14.42 -3.02
CA THR A 147 -20.98 -13.71 -4.27
C THR A 147 -20.81 -12.23 -3.97
N PHE A 148 -20.20 -11.47 -4.87
CA PHE A 148 -19.88 -10.07 -4.64
C PHE A 148 -20.43 -9.26 -5.78
N THR A 149 -21.10 -8.15 -5.46
CA THR A 149 -21.56 -7.21 -6.47
C THR A 149 -21.17 -5.82 -6.00
N ALA A 150 -20.14 -5.24 -6.61
CA ALA A 150 -19.77 -3.86 -6.34
C ALA A 150 -20.83 -2.94 -6.95
N GLU A 151 -21.60 -2.25 -6.12
CA GLU A 151 -22.54 -1.23 -6.57
C GLU A 151 -21.84 0.13 -6.51
N ARG A 152 -21.23 0.56 -7.61
CA ARG A 152 -20.60 1.89 -7.68
C ARG A 152 -21.70 2.96 -7.64
N GLN A 153 -21.82 3.69 -6.53
CA GLN A 153 -22.60 4.92 -6.51
C GLN A 153 -21.82 5.99 -7.27
N THR A 154 -22.17 6.18 -8.54
CA THR A 154 -21.63 7.26 -9.36
C THR A 154 -22.43 8.53 -9.09
N TRP A 155 -21.77 9.59 -8.61
CA TRP A 155 -22.21 10.94 -8.92
C TRP A 155 -21.22 11.53 -9.93
N LEU A 156 -21.77 11.88 -11.09
CA LEU A 156 -21.21 12.81 -12.05
C LEU A 156 -21.22 14.18 -11.38
N ASP A 157 -20.09 14.62 -10.84
CA ASP A 157 -19.83 16.04 -10.79
C ASP A 157 -18.37 16.27 -11.15
N ASP A 158 -18.15 17.05 -12.21
CA ASP A 158 -16.85 17.35 -12.83
C ASP A 158 -15.98 18.27 -11.94
N THR A 159 -16.31 18.40 -10.66
CA THR A 159 -15.55 19.22 -9.73
C THR A 159 -14.28 18.48 -9.32
N THR A 160 -13.15 19.07 -9.68
CA THR A 160 -11.75 18.61 -9.52
C THR A 160 -11.26 18.37 -8.08
N ASP A 161 -12.16 18.19 -7.12
CA ASP A 161 -11.82 17.91 -5.73
C ASP A 161 -11.45 16.43 -5.55
N TRP A 162 -10.19 16.11 -5.88
CA TRP A 162 -9.53 14.83 -5.60
C TRP A 162 -9.59 14.37 -4.13
N HIS A 163 -10.04 15.23 -3.21
CA HIS A 163 -10.14 14.98 -1.78
C HIS A 163 -11.55 14.60 -1.29
N CYS A 164 -12.58 14.68 -2.14
CA CYS A 164 -13.97 14.46 -1.75
C CYS A 164 -14.69 13.47 -2.68
N ALA A 165 -14.02 12.40 -3.10
CA ALA A 165 -14.71 11.32 -3.81
C ALA A 165 -15.83 10.76 -2.90
N PRO A 166 -17.08 10.65 -3.39
CA PRO A 166 -18.17 10.09 -2.59
C PRO A 166 -17.80 8.68 -2.10
N GLU A 167 -18.30 8.32 -0.91
CA GLU A 167 -18.13 6.98 -0.38
C GLU A 167 -18.82 5.97 -1.31
N ASN A 168 -18.05 5.26 -2.14
CA ASN A 168 -18.56 4.11 -2.86
C ASN A 168 -19.08 3.11 -1.83
N THR A 169 -20.13 2.35 -2.13
CA THR A 169 -20.59 1.28 -1.24
C THR A 169 -20.37 -0.06 -1.92
N VAL A 170 -19.72 -1.00 -1.24
CA VAL A 170 -19.63 -2.37 -1.71
C VAL A 170 -20.75 -3.19 -1.11
N ARG A 171 -21.54 -3.83 -1.97
CA ARG A 171 -22.57 -4.77 -1.55
C ARG A 171 -22.08 -6.20 -1.69
N VAL A 172 -22.27 -6.99 -0.65
CA VAL A 172 -21.94 -8.42 -0.63
C VAL A 172 -23.23 -9.19 -0.51
N THR A 173 -23.46 -10.12 -1.43
CA THR A 173 -24.69 -10.94 -1.46
C THR A 173 -24.33 -12.40 -1.58
N GLY A 174 -24.94 -13.29 -0.80
CA GLY A 174 -24.57 -14.70 -0.85
C GLY A 174 -25.67 -15.63 -0.40
N THR A 175 -25.34 -16.91 -0.36
CA THR A 175 -26.19 -17.95 0.21
C THR A 175 -25.46 -18.65 1.33
N VAL A 176 -26.13 -18.80 2.47
CA VAL A 176 -25.58 -19.44 3.65
C VAL A 176 -26.50 -20.60 4.00
N ARG A 177 -25.95 -21.83 4.00
CA ARG A 177 -26.70 -23.04 4.30
C ARG A 177 -26.56 -23.41 5.77
N GLY A 178 -27.66 -23.83 6.39
CA GLY A 178 -27.67 -24.35 7.76
C GLY A 178 -27.34 -23.30 8.83
N GLN A 179 -27.52 -22.00 8.53
CA GLN A 179 -27.38 -20.91 9.48
C GLN A 179 -28.74 -20.26 9.72
N ALA A 180 -29.01 -19.87 10.96
CA ALA A 180 -30.25 -19.18 11.29
C ALA A 180 -30.17 -17.69 10.92
N ASP A 181 -31.34 -17.10 10.65
CA ASP A 181 -31.49 -15.71 10.28
C ASP A 181 -30.99 -14.75 11.38
N GLY A 182 -30.55 -13.57 10.96
CA GLY A 182 -30.12 -12.50 11.86
C GLY A 182 -28.88 -11.73 11.40
N PRO A 183 -28.34 -10.86 12.27
CA PRO A 183 -27.27 -9.94 11.92
C PRO A 183 -25.93 -10.66 11.69
N VAL A 184 -25.18 -10.16 10.71
CA VAL A 184 -23.87 -10.68 10.33
C VAL A 184 -22.89 -9.54 10.11
N VAL A 185 -21.63 -9.80 10.46
CA VAL A 185 -20.49 -8.93 10.21
C VAL A 185 -19.54 -9.68 9.29
N LEU A 186 -19.19 -9.07 8.16
CA LEU A 186 -18.20 -9.59 7.22
C LEU A 186 -16.95 -8.72 7.27
N TYR A 187 -15.80 -9.34 7.00
CA TYR A 187 -14.54 -8.64 6.75
C TYR A 187 -14.20 -8.80 5.28
N VAL A 188 -14.58 -7.81 4.49
CA VAL A 188 -14.40 -7.82 3.03
C VAL A 188 -12.97 -7.39 2.73
N THR A 189 -12.27 -8.19 1.92
CA THR A 189 -10.89 -7.93 1.53
C THR A 189 -10.82 -7.15 0.23
N PHE A 190 -10.05 -6.07 0.28
CA PHE A 190 -9.73 -5.20 -0.82
C PHE A 190 -8.24 -5.30 -1.12
N ARG A 191 -7.89 -5.31 -2.40
CA ARG A 191 -6.54 -5.13 -2.88
C ARG A 191 -6.22 -3.64 -2.86
N VAL A 192 -4.99 -3.30 -2.52
CA VAL A 192 -4.48 -1.94 -2.67
C VAL A 192 -3.36 -1.90 -3.69
N SER A 193 -3.05 -0.69 -4.14
CA SER A 193 -1.98 -0.45 -5.08
C SER A 193 -0.57 -0.59 -4.49
N GLU A 194 -0.44 -1.01 -3.23
CA GLU A 194 0.84 -1.17 -2.55
C GLU A 194 1.33 -2.61 -2.54
N PRO A 195 2.66 -2.85 -2.56
CA PRO A 195 3.23 -4.15 -2.24
C PRO A 195 2.94 -4.59 -0.82
N ASP A 196 2.83 -5.92 -0.63
CA ASP A 196 3.10 -6.49 0.67
C ASP A 196 4.61 -6.64 0.90
N TYR A 197 5.20 -5.77 1.72
CA TYR A 197 6.64 -5.79 2.00
C TYR A 197 7.10 -7.07 2.72
N GLU A 198 6.19 -7.81 3.35
CA GLU A 198 6.45 -9.13 3.93
C GLU A 198 6.59 -10.22 2.86
N SER A 199 6.22 -9.94 1.61
CA SER A 199 6.46 -10.86 0.50
C SER A 199 7.97 -11.00 0.23
N PRO A 200 8.52 -12.24 0.25
CA PRO A 200 9.88 -12.48 -0.19
C PRO A 200 10.14 -12.08 -1.65
N ARG A 201 9.10 -12.09 -2.51
CA ARG A 201 9.25 -11.72 -3.92
C ARG A 201 9.33 -10.21 -4.09
N VAL A 202 8.50 -9.44 -3.38
CA VAL A 202 8.60 -7.97 -3.32
C VAL A 202 9.97 -7.56 -2.80
N SER A 203 10.36 -8.15 -1.68
CA SER A 203 11.68 -8.01 -1.10
C SER A 203 12.80 -8.17 -2.13
N ARG A 204 12.81 -9.29 -2.88
CA ARG A 204 13.82 -9.53 -3.94
C ARG A 204 13.71 -8.54 -5.10
N TYR A 205 12.51 -8.09 -5.44
CA TYR A 205 12.30 -7.06 -6.46
C TYR A 205 12.94 -5.74 -6.04
N LEU A 206 12.74 -5.28 -4.81
CA LEU A 206 13.36 -4.06 -4.28
C LEU A 206 14.89 -4.15 -4.28
N ASP A 207 15.45 -5.29 -3.87
CA ASP A 207 16.90 -5.50 -3.91
C ASP A 207 17.45 -5.41 -5.33
N ARG A 208 16.77 -6.05 -6.31
CA ARG A 208 17.16 -5.96 -7.73
C ARG A 208 17.02 -4.55 -8.28
N LEU A 209 16.01 -3.81 -7.84
CA LEU A 209 15.80 -2.43 -8.24
C LEU A 209 16.98 -1.57 -7.78
N LEU A 210 17.36 -1.66 -6.51
CA LEU A 210 18.54 -0.95 -5.97
C LEU A 210 19.83 -1.33 -6.72
N GLU A 211 20.02 -2.62 -7.05
CA GLU A 211 21.17 -3.09 -7.82
C GLU A 211 21.29 -2.45 -9.21
N LYS A 212 20.18 -2.13 -9.88
CA LYS A 212 20.22 -1.44 -11.19
C LYS A 212 20.92 -0.09 -11.10
N TYR A 213 20.92 0.55 -9.94
CA TYR A 213 21.53 1.86 -9.69
C TYR A 213 22.95 1.81 -9.13
N ARG A 214 23.52 0.62 -8.85
CA ARG A 214 24.82 0.46 -8.18
C ARG A 214 26.01 1.19 -8.82
N HIS A 215 25.93 1.45 -10.12
CA HIS A 215 27.00 2.07 -10.91
C HIS A 215 26.93 3.60 -10.89
N ILE A 216 25.85 4.17 -10.36
CA ILE A 216 25.63 5.61 -10.28
C ILE A 216 26.13 6.06 -8.90
N PRO A 217 27.00 7.09 -8.83
CA PRO A 217 27.60 7.52 -7.56
C PRO A 217 26.61 8.36 -6.73
N LEU A 218 25.56 7.74 -6.20
CA LEU A 218 24.55 8.45 -5.40
C LEU A 218 25.13 8.93 -4.05
N ASP A 219 24.59 10.03 -3.52
CA ASP A 219 24.88 10.51 -2.16
C ASP A 219 23.97 9.96 -1.08
N GLY A 220 22.94 9.24 -1.49
CA GLY A 220 22.07 8.49 -0.62
C GLY A 220 20.87 7.98 -1.39
N VAL A 221 20.06 7.20 -0.71
CA VAL A 221 18.74 6.84 -1.18
C VAL A 221 17.75 7.07 -0.05
N ALA A 222 16.56 7.52 -0.42
CA ALA A 222 15.43 7.65 0.48
C ALA A 222 14.34 6.70 0.00
N TRP A 223 13.48 6.27 0.92
CA TRP A 223 12.25 5.57 0.56
C TRP A 223 11.10 6.51 0.88
N ASP A 224 10.33 6.86 -0.15
CA ASP A 224 9.12 7.68 -0.04
C ASP A 224 7.93 6.85 0.46
N GLU A 225 7.28 7.37 1.50
CA GLU A 225 6.06 6.81 2.13
C GLU A 225 6.06 5.28 2.34
N PRO A 226 7.12 4.66 2.93
CA PRO A 226 7.06 3.27 3.35
C PRO A 226 6.02 3.15 4.47
N GLY A 227 4.83 2.67 4.13
CA GLY A 227 3.73 2.55 5.08
C GLY A 227 2.61 1.67 4.55
N PHE A 228 1.73 1.28 5.47
CA PHE A 228 0.50 0.58 5.12
C PHE A 228 -0.63 1.60 4.99
N HIS A 229 -1.34 1.57 3.87
CA HIS A 229 -2.56 2.37 3.66
C HIS A 229 -3.74 1.75 4.42
N GLY A 230 -3.59 1.61 5.74
CA GLY A 230 -4.62 1.13 6.66
C GLY A 230 -4.99 2.14 7.74
N VAL A 231 -4.20 3.22 7.89
CA VAL A 231 -4.35 4.22 8.96
C VAL A 231 -4.04 5.63 8.44
N SER A 232 -4.57 6.01 7.27
CA SER A 232 -4.48 7.40 6.83
C SER A 232 -5.57 8.25 7.50
N SER A 233 -5.27 9.52 7.73
CA SER A 233 -6.15 10.55 8.31
C SER A 233 -7.49 10.74 7.57
N VAL A 234 -7.63 10.16 6.38
CA VAL A 234 -8.83 10.24 5.52
C VAL A 234 -9.66 8.94 5.56
N GLY A 235 -9.10 7.83 6.07
CA GLY A 235 -9.70 6.48 5.97
C GLY A 235 -10.23 5.88 7.26
N GLY A 236 -9.85 6.41 8.43
CA GLY A 236 -10.22 5.87 9.75
C GLY A 236 -9.52 4.56 10.12
N TRP A 237 -9.62 4.16 11.39
CA TRP A 237 -8.98 2.96 11.98
C TRP A 237 -9.62 1.62 11.58
N ASN A 238 -10.37 1.57 10.47
CA ASN A 238 -11.25 0.46 10.10
C ASN A 238 -10.72 -0.38 8.91
N ARG A 239 -9.42 -0.32 8.62
CA ARG A 239 -8.76 -1.08 7.56
C ARG A 239 -7.63 -1.91 8.14
N TYR A 240 -7.77 -3.23 8.05
CA TYR A 240 -6.84 -4.17 8.66
C TYR A 240 -6.05 -4.94 7.62
N LYS A 241 -4.73 -4.88 7.66
CA LYS A 241 -3.85 -5.65 6.78
C LYS A 241 -4.13 -7.15 6.93
N VAL A 242 -4.43 -7.82 5.83
CA VAL A 242 -4.78 -9.24 5.75
C VAL A 242 -4.17 -9.93 4.52
N SER A 243 -3.07 -9.37 4.01
CA SER A 243 -2.28 -10.02 2.97
C SER A 243 -1.73 -11.37 3.45
N VAL A 244 -1.57 -12.32 2.54
CA VAL A 244 -1.17 -13.70 2.88
C VAL A 244 0.19 -13.76 3.60
N PRO A 245 1.25 -13.06 3.12
CA PRO A 245 2.53 -13.04 3.84
C PRO A 245 2.39 -12.49 5.27
N PHE A 246 1.65 -11.39 5.46
CA PHE A 246 1.39 -10.83 6.79
C PHE A 246 0.63 -11.77 7.71
N LEU A 247 -0.47 -12.39 7.25
CA LEU A 247 -1.24 -13.33 8.07
C LEU A 247 -0.39 -14.53 8.53
N ARG A 248 0.47 -15.05 7.64
CA ARG A 248 1.40 -16.14 7.98
C ARG A 248 2.39 -15.71 9.05
N ARG A 249 2.96 -14.51 8.93
CA ARG A 249 3.85 -13.95 9.96
C ARG A 249 3.12 -13.77 11.28
N PHE A 250 1.96 -13.12 11.25
CA PHE A 250 1.15 -12.88 12.44
C PHE A 250 0.84 -14.18 13.18
N GLN A 251 0.40 -15.21 12.46
CA GLN A 251 0.10 -16.51 13.04
C GLN A 251 1.34 -17.18 13.63
N LYS A 252 2.49 -17.08 12.95
CA LYS A 252 3.77 -17.61 13.45
C LYS A 252 4.22 -16.91 14.75
N GLU A 253 4.04 -15.60 14.84
CA GLU A 253 4.50 -14.79 15.98
C GLU A 253 3.56 -14.89 17.19
N ASN A 254 2.25 -14.96 16.96
CA ASN A 254 1.25 -14.82 18.02
C ASN A 254 0.51 -16.14 18.34
N GLY A 255 0.65 -17.17 17.49
CA GLY A 255 0.10 -18.51 17.74
C GLY A 255 -1.37 -18.70 17.40
N TYR A 256 -2.02 -17.74 16.73
CA TYR A 256 -3.43 -17.82 16.31
C TYR A 256 -3.67 -17.14 14.96
N ASP A 257 -4.76 -17.52 14.28
CA ASP A 257 -5.20 -16.90 13.03
C ASP A 257 -5.89 -15.56 13.32
N LEU A 258 -5.37 -14.46 12.77
CA LEU A 258 -5.98 -13.13 12.90
C LEU A 258 -7.40 -13.10 12.33
N CYS A 259 -7.67 -13.86 11.27
CA CYS A 259 -9.00 -13.90 10.64
C CYS A 259 -10.08 -14.49 11.56
N ASP A 260 -9.71 -15.25 12.60
CA ASP A 260 -10.64 -15.67 13.67
C ASP A 260 -11.02 -14.53 14.62
N ARG A 261 -10.22 -13.45 14.66
CA ARG A 261 -10.24 -12.42 15.70
C ARG A 261 -10.42 -11.00 15.16
N LEU A 262 -10.67 -10.81 13.86
CA LEU A 262 -10.89 -9.49 13.25
C LEU A 262 -11.91 -8.60 13.98
N PRO A 263 -13.05 -9.11 14.52
CA PRO A 263 -13.98 -8.32 15.33
C PRO A 263 -13.37 -7.61 16.53
N TRP A 264 -12.30 -8.17 17.09
CA TRP A 264 -11.64 -7.62 18.25
C TRP A 264 -10.73 -6.43 17.94
N LEU A 265 -10.48 -6.17 16.65
CA LEU A 265 -9.80 -4.95 16.22
C LEU A 265 -10.75 -3.75 16.21
N ASP A 266 -12.05 -3.98 15.98
CA ASP A 266 -13.09 -2.94 15.98
C ASP A 266 -13.71 -2.76 17.38
N GLU A 267 -13.85 -3.84 18.17
CA GLU A 267 -14.64 -3.84 19.41
C GLU A 267 -13.79 -4.16 20.64
N ASP A 268 -13.98 -3.37 21.71
CA ASP A 268 -13.43 -3.72 23.02
C ASP A 268 -14.33 -4.73 23.74
N GLN A 269 -13.89 -5.99 23.75
CA GLN A 269 -14.53 -7.10 24.45
C GLN A 269 -13.72 -7.53 25.69
N GLY A 270 -12.90 -6.62 26.24
CA GLY A 270 -12.07 -6.86 27.41
C GLY A 270 -10.63 -7.24 27.07
N ALA A 271 -9.97 -7.91 28.02
CA ALA A 271 -8.51 -8.14 28.00
C ALA A 271 -8.00 -8.81 26.73
N GLU A 272 -8.73 -9.80 26.22
CA GLU A 272 -8.33 -10.54 25.04
C GLU A 272 -8.40 -9.68 23.77
N SER A 273 -9.44 -8.83 23.62
CA SER A 273 -9.52 -7.91 22.47
C SER A 273 -8.38 -6.89 22.44
N ARG A 274 -7.96 -6.41 23.63
CA ARG A 274 -6.82 -5.50 23.78
C ARG A 274 -5.50 -6.17 23.46
N ARG A 275 -5.34 -7.45 23.86
CA ARG A 275 -4.18 -8.26 23.47
C ARG A 275 -4.11 -8.41 21.96
N VAL A 276 -5.21 -8.76 21.28
CA VAL A 276 -5.21 -8.92 19.82
C VAL A 276 -4.92 -7.61 19.09
N ARG A 277 -5.46 -6.47 19.56
CA ARG A 277 -5.09 -5.15 19.02
C ARG A 277 -3.60 -4.86 19.19
N HIS A 278 -3.04 -5.11 20.37
CA HIS A 278 -1.62 -4.95 20.64
C HIS A 278 -0.77 -5.83 19.71
N ASP A 279 -1.08 -7.13 19.64
CA ASP A 279 -0.37 -8.09 18.78
C ASP A 279 -0.42 -7.67 17.31
N TYR A 280 -1.58 -7.20 16.84
CA TYR A 280 -1.76 -6.73 15.47
C TYR A 280 -0.88 -5.52 15.15
N PHE A 281 -0.95 -4.46 15.96
CA PHE A 281 -0.14 -3.25 15.70
C PHE A 281 1.35 -3.49 15.93
N ARG A 282 1.73 -4.38 16.85
CA ARG A 282 3.12 -4.81 17.03
C ARG A 282 3.64 -5.53 15.79
N SER A 283 2.92 -6.52 15.27
CA SER A 283 3.32 -7.24 14.05
C SER A 283 3.33 -6.32 12.82
N LEU A 284 2.39 -5.38 12.72
CA LEU A 284 2.36 -4.37 11.66
C LEU A 284 3.61 -3.47 11.70
N ASN A 285 3.93 -2.91 12.87
CA ASN A 285 5.11 -2.06 13.04
C ASN A 285 6.40 -2.82 12.77
N GLN A 286 6.51 -4.06 13.25
CA GLN A 286 7.69 -4.88 13.03
C GLN A 286 7.89 -5.21 11.55
N ALA A 287 6.82 -5.54 10.81
CA ALA A 287 6.88 -5.78 9.37
C ALA A 287 7.45 -4.56 8.62
N LEU A 288 6.94 -3.36 8.94
CA LEU A 288 7.44 -2.13 8.33
C LEU A 288 8.91 -1.86 8.69
N PHE A 289 9.26 -2.01 9.97
CA PHE A 289 10.62 -1.84 10.46
C PHE A 289 11.60 -2.78 9.76
N ASP A 290 11.23 -4.07 9.61
CA ASP A 290 12.08 -5.07 8.97
C ASP A 290 12.29 -4.73 7.49
N ALA A 291 11.24 -4.32 6.78
CA ALA A 291 11.32 -3.90 5.38
C ALA A 291 12.24 -2.68 5.20
N GLN A 292 12.06 -1.64 6.01
CA GLN A 292 12.90 -0.44 6.00
C GLN A 292 14.35 -0.76 6.37
N SER A 293 14.56 -1.54 7.42
CA SER A 293 15.90 -1.94 7.87
C SER A 293 16.66 -2.69 6.79
N ARG A 294 15.99 -3.61 6.11
CA ARG A 294 16.54 -4.33 4.95
C ARG A 294 16.89 -3.37 3.81
N PHE A 295 15.98 -2.47 3.44
CA PHE A 295 16.21 -1.48 2.39
C PHE A 295 17.44 -0.62 2.71
N VAL A 296 17.53 -0.09 3.93
CA VAL A 296 18.68 0.70 4.41
C VAL A 296 19.96 -0.12 4.38
N ALA A 297 19.94 -1.36 4.88
CA ALA A 297 21.12 -2.24 4.88
C ALA A 297 21.61 -2.55 3.45
N LYS A 298 20.68 -2.84 2.53
CA LYS A 298 21.00 -3.06 1.11
C LYS A 298 21.63 -1.81 0.49
N SER A 299 21.07 -0.65 0.78
CA SER A 299 21.52 0.64 0.27
C SER A 299 22.91 1.01 0.77
N ARG A 300 23.17 0.86 2.06
CA ARG A 300 24.51 1.06 2.66
C ARG A 300 25.57 0.19 2.00
N ARG A 301 25.25 -1.07 1.74
CA ARG A 301 26.17 -1.99 1.05
C ARG A 301 26.48 -1.56 -0.38
N LEU A 302 25.52 -0.98 -1.11
CA LEU A 302 25.70 -0.59 -2.51
C LEU A 302 26.34 0.78 -2.66
N PHE A 303 26.02 1.73 -1.80
CA PHE A 303 26.37 3.15 -1.96
C PHE A 303 27.34 3.67 -0.89
N GLY A 304 27.66 2.86 0.13
CA GLY A 304 28.59 3.21 1.21
C GLY A 304 28.07 4.29 2.17
N LYS A 305 26.77 4.58 2.13
CA LYS A 305 26.10 5.66 2.87
C LYS A 305 24.79 5.14 3.47
#